data_AF-A0A1F9ZHT7-F1
#
_entry.id   AF-A0A1F9ZHT7-F1
#
_cell.length_a   1.000
_cell.length_b   1.000
_cell.length_c   1.000
_cell.angle_alpha   90.00
_cell.angle_beta   90.00
_cell.angle_gamma   90.00
#
_symmetry.space_group_name_H-M   'P 1'
#
loop_
_entity.id
_entity.type
_entity.pdbx_description
1 polymer ?
#
loop_
_entity_poly.entity_id
_entity_poly.type
_entity_poly.pdbx_seq_one_letter_code
_entity_poly.pdbx_strand_id
1 'polypeptide(L)'
;MDSAVKELAMARLTVMESRQNGARYSLSFMAPRGVRVEKYVSGQYSYYSDAKAGLEQAVASLKANGKVLIETRLNGAGFTLSYLDGLRQDSDWTTRRFSFQSGSFSYYSDAKASLQEAVEQLREVGCDIYESRLNGSSYTLVFDGPARSAVQNYASGQYSFFSEAKNGMAQTVRSLESRGNVILEARLNGSAFTVSYLTSYYQY
;
A
#
# COMPACT_ATOMS: atom_id res chain seq x y z
N MET A 1 20.06 1.64 -13.94
CA MET A 1 18.99 2.27 -13.14
C MET A 1 17.66 2.21 -13.90
N ASP A 2 17.59 2.76 -15.11
CA ASP A 2 16.36 2.82 -15.93
C ASP A 2 15.69 1.47 -16.19
N SER A 3 16.50 0.43 -16.42
CA SER A 3 16.00 -0.95 -16.55
C SER A 3 15.25 -1.41 -15.29
N ALA A 4 15.80 -1.17 -14.10
CA ALA A 4 15.18 -1.58 -12.83
C ALA A 4 13.88 -0.82 -12.56
N VAL A 5 13.85 0.49 -12.81
CA VAL A 5 12.63 1.30 -12.68
C VAL A 5 11.55 0.80 -13.63
N LYS A 6 11.92 0.48 -14.88
CA LYS A 6 11.00 -0.08 -15.86
C LYS A 6 10.45 -1.44 -15.44
N GLU A 7 11.30 -2.33 -14.93
CA GLU A 7 10.91 -3.65 -14.43
C GLU A 7 9.93 -3.52 -13.24
N LEU A 8 10.22 -2.62 -12.28
CA LEU A 8 9.31 -2.33 -11.16
C LEU A 8 7.96 -1.76 -11.64
N ALA A 9 7.98 -0.83 -12.60
CA ALA A 9 6.76 -0.25 -13.16
C ALA A 9 5.93 -1.29 -13.92
N MET A 10 6.57 -2.19 -14.67
CA MET A 10 5.90 -3.32 -15.34
C MET A 10 5.27 -4.27 -14.32
N ALA A 11 5.92 -4.44 -13.17
CA ALA A 11 5.40 -5.19 -12.03
C ALA A 11 4.37 -4.41 -11.18
N ARG A 12 3.98 -3.21 -11.61
CA ARG A 12 3.04 -2.31 -10.90
C ARG A 12 3.48 -1.95 -9.48
N LEU A 13 4.78 -1.85 -9.25
CA LEU A 13 5.34 -1.38 -7.99
C LEU A 13 5.60 0.12 -8.06
N THR A 14 5.19 0.84 -7.02
CA THR A 14 5.40 2.28 -6.90
C THR A 14 6.85 2.56 -6.53
N VAL A 15 7.59 3.19 -7.46
CA VAL A 15 8.94 3.68 -7.19
C VAL A 15 8.83 5.04 -6.50
N MET A 16 9.29 5.11 -5.25
CA MET A 16 9.27 6.32 -4.44
C MET A 16 10.48 7.21 -4.74
N GLU A 17 11.64 6.59 -4.96
CA GLU A 17 12.89 7.31 -5.16
C GLU A 17 13.83 6.50 -6.04
N SER A 18 14.48 7.18 -6.99
CA SER A 18 15.55 6.63 -7.79
C SER A 18 16.66 7.68 -7.89
N ARG A 19 17.83 7.40 -7.30
CA ARG A 19 18.98 8.30 -7.32
C ARG A 19 20.21 7.59 -7.84
N GLN A 20 20.99 8.28 -8.68
CA GLN A 20 22.30 7.81 -9.13
C GLN A 20 23.39 8.73 -8.56
N ASN A 21 24.30 8.16 -7.78
CA ASN A 21 25.44 8.84 -7.18
C ASN A 21 26.74 8.20 -7.71
N GLY A 22 27.23 8.73 -8.84
CA GLY A 22 28.37 8.17 -9.56
C GLY A 22 28.10 6.75 -10.05
N ALA A 23 28.90 5.78 -9.61
CA ALA A 23 28.78 4.36 -9.95
C ALA A 23 27.76 3.59 -9.09
N ARG A 24 27.13 4.25 -8.10
CA ARG A 24 26.11 3.63 -7.24
C ARG A 24 24.73 4.20 -7.57
N TYR A 25 23.70 3.40 -7.39
CA TYR A 25 22.32 3.88 -7.41
C TYR A 25 21.58 3.42 -6.15
N SER A 26 20.61 4.23 -5.73
CA SER A 26 19.66 3.93 -4.67
C SER A 26 18.27 3.88 -5.27
N LEU A 27 17.50 2.88 -4.91
CA LEU A 27 16.14 2.67 -5.38
C LEU A 27 15.26 2.34 -4.18
N SER A 28 14.25 3.19 -3.94
CA SER A 28 13.25 3.02 -2.89
C SER A 28 11.90 2.79 -3.57
N PHE A 29 11.20 1.73 -3.20
CA PHE A 29 9.91 1.37 -3.80
C PHE A 29 9.03 0.69 -2.76
N MET A 30 7.72 0.74 -2.99
CA MET A 30 6.75 0.00 -2.18
C MET A 30 6.59 -1.41 -2.73
N ALA A 31 6.61 -2.40 -1.84
CA ALA A 31 6.41 -3.80 -2.19
C ALA A 31 5.50 -4.51 -1.17
N PRO A 32 4.78 -5.57 -1.59
CA PRO A 32 3.94 -6.35 -0.70
C PRO A 32 4.72 -6.94 0.49
N ARG A 33 4.02 -7.13 1.62
CA ARG A 33 4.57 -7.82 2.78
C ARG A 33 5.02 -9.23 2.38
N GLY A 34 6.28 -9.56 2.69
CA GLY A 34 6.87 -10.86 2.35
C GLY A 34 7.67 -10.86 1.06
N VAL A 35 7.59 -9.79 0.25
CA VAL A 35 8.55 -9.59 -0.84
C VAL A 35 9.94 -9.34 -0.26
N ARG A 36 10.93 -10.00 -0.84
CA ARG A 36 12.33 -9.89 -0.44
C ARG A 36 13.18 -9.55 -1.64
N VAL A 37 14.21 -8.75 -1.40
CA VAL A 37 15.29 -8.56 -2.37
C VAL A 37 16.27 -9.71 -2.18
N GLU A 38 16.32 -10.60 -3.16
CA GLU A 38 17.29 -11.68 -3.20
C GLU A 38 18.47 -11.30 -4.09
N LYS A 39 19.65 -11.75 -3.71
CA LYS A 39 20.90 -11.50 -4.45
C LYS A 39 21.58 -12.80 -4.82
N TYR A 40 21.88 -12.94 -6.10
CA TYR A 40 22.66 -14.04 -6.64
C TYR A 40 23.98 -13.51 -7.21
N VAL A 41 25.08 -14.19 -6.86
CA VAL A 41 26.41 -13.91 -7.40
C VAL A 41 26.93 -15.21 -8.02
N SER A 42 27.28 -15.16 -9.30
CA SER A 42 27.82 -16.34 -9.96
C SER A 42 29.24 -16.66 -9.49
N GLY A 43 29.69 -17.88 -9.77
CA GLY A 43 31.11 -18.19 -9.77
C GLY A 43 31.89 -17.45 -10.87
N GLN A 44 33.20 -17.68 -10.90
CA GLN A 44 34.07 -17.21 -11.98
C GLN A 44 34.06 -18.21 -13.12
N TYR A 45 33.80 -17.72 -14.33
CA TYR A 45 33.89 -18.46 -15.58
C TYR A 45 35.32 -18.36 -16.12
N SER A 46 35.70 -19.32 -16.97
CA SER A 46 36.98 -19.28 -17.67
C SER A 46 37.04 -18.15 -18.70
N TYR A 47 35.90 -17.79 -19.30
CA TYR A 47 35.81 -16.76 -20.32
C TYR A 47 34.70 -15.75 -20.02
N TYR A 48 34.93 -14.50 -20.40
CA TYR A 48 33.95 -13.42 -20.30
C TYR A 48 32.68 -13.71 -21.12
N SER A 49 32.82 -14.34 -22.29
CA SER A 49 31.70 -14.77 -23.13
C SER A 49 30.75 -15.69 -22.39
N ASP A 50 31.29 -16.60 -21.58
CA ASP A 50 30.52 -17.61 -20.87
C ASP A 50 29.80 -16.99 -19.67
N ALA A 51 30.46 -16.07 -18.96
CA ALA A 51 29.83 -15.28 -17.92
C ALA A 51 28.66 -14.43 -18.47
N LYS A 52 28.84 -13.84 -19.66
CA LYS A 52 27.78 -13.09 -20.34
C LYS A 52 26.61 -13.99 -20.74
N ALA A 53 26.88 -15.14 -21.36
CA ALA A 53 25.84 -16.10 -21.75
C ALA A 53 25.09 -16.65 -20.52
N GLY A 54 25.82 -16.95 -19.45
CA GLY A 54 25.24 -17.39 -18.17
C GLY A 54 24.35 -16.33 -17.52
N LEU A 55 24.77 -15.05 -17.57
CA LEU A 55 23.94 -13.93 -17.11
C LEU A 55 22.64 -13.83 -17.92
N GLU A 56 22.71 -13.88 -19.24
CA GLU A 56 21.54 -13.81 -20.13
C GLU A 56 20.57 -14.97 -19.86
N GLN A 57 21.09 -16.20 -19.68
CA GLN A 57 20.28 -17.37 -19.35
C GLN A 57 19.63 -17.25 -17.96
N ALA A 58 20.36 -16.77 -16.96
CA ALA A 58 19.83 -16.56 -15.62
C ALA A 58 18.73 -15.48 -15.60
N VAL A 59 18.93 -14.38 -16.33
CA VAL A 59 17.92 -13.33 -16.53
C VAL A 59 16.66 -13.90 -17.17
N ALA A 60 16.81 -14.68 -18.25
CA ALA A 60 15.68 -15.29 -18.93
C ALA A 60 14.90 -16.25 -18.01
N SER A 61 15.62 -17.08 -17.25
CA SER A 61 15.01 -18.01 -16.29
C SER A 61 14.26 -17.30 -15.16
N LEU A 62 14.84 -16.25 -14.58
CA LEU A 62 14.18 -15.46 -13.54
C LEU A 62 12.92 -14.77 -14.06
N LYS A 63 12.98 -14.20 -15.27
CA LYS A 63 11.80 -13.59 -15.92
C LYS A 63 10.72 -14.61 -16.23
N ALA A 64 11.09 -15.80 -16.72
CA ALA A 64 10.15 -16.89 -16.97
C ALA A 64 9.44 -17.36 -15.69
N ASN A 65 10.12 -17.24 -14.54
CA ASN A 65 9.55 -17.52 -13.20
C ASN A 65 8.87 -16.30 -12.56
N GLY A 66 8.58 -15.24 -13.33
CA GLY A 66 7.86 -14.05 -12.85
C GLY A 66 8.64 -13.17 -11.88
N LYS A 67 9.97 -13.33 -11.78
CA LYS A 67 10.80 -12.48 -10.91
C LYS A 67 11.05 -11.13 -11.56
N VAL A 68 11.08 -10.09 -10.73
CA VAL A 68 11.38 -8.71 -11.15
C VAL A 68 12.84 -8.43 -10.89
N LEU A 69 13.59 -8.01 -11.91
CA LEU A 69 15.02 -7.75 -11.79
C LEU A 69 15.28 -6.31 -11.35
N ILE A 70 16.08 -6.15 -10.29
CA ILE A 70 16.50 -4.85 -9.74
C ILE A 70 17.94 -4.53 -10.15
N GLU A 71 18.79 -5.55 -10.24
CA GLU A 71 20.18 -5.40 -10.64
C GLU A 71 20.57 -6.53 -11.58
N THR A 72 21.23 -6.16 -12.68
CA THR A 72 21.91 -7.09 -13.58
C THR A 72 23.28 -6.52 -13.89
N ARG A 73 24.34 -7.18 -13.45
CA ARG A 73 25.70 -6.67 -13.61
C ARG A 73 26.67 -7.79 -13.96
N LEU A 74 27.46 -7.56 -15.01
CA LEU A 74 28.60 -8.40 -15.36
C LEU A 74 29.86 -7.82 -14.69
N ASN A 75 30.59 -8.66 -13.95
CA ASN A 75 31.75 -8.31 -13.14
C ASN A 75 32.97 -9.13 -13.61
N GLY A 76 33.53 -8.76 -14.78
CA GLY A 76 34.60 -9.53 -15.40
C GLY A 76 34.09 -10.90 -15.84
N ALA A 77 34.73 -11.97 -15.37
CA ALA A 77 34.34 -13.33 -15.70
C ALA A 77 33.26 -13.90 -14.75
N GLY A 78 32.54 -13.07 -14.00
CA GLY A 78 31.35 -13.48 -13.24
C GLY A 78 30.25 -12.43 -13.35
N PHE A 79 29.10 -12.66 -12.71
CA PHE A 79 27.97 -11.73 -12.72
C PHE A 79 27.23 -11.68 -11.38
N THR A 80 26.39 -10.65 -11.23
CA THR A 80 25.54 -10.42 -10.07
C THR A 80 24.14 -10.05 -10.55
N LEU A 81 23.15 -10.63 -9.88
CA LEU A 81 21.73 -10.40 -10.08
C LEU A 81 21.10 -10.04 -8.74
N SER A 82 20.24 -9.03 -8.72
CA SER A 82 19.34 -8.78 -7.59
C SER A 82 17.91 -8.78 -8.12
N TYR A 83 17.00 -9.48 -7.45
CA TYR A 83 15.63 -9.66 -7.91
C TYR A 83 14.65 -9.69 -6.74
N LEU A 84 13.37 -9.46 -7.06
CA LEU A 84 12.28 -9.59 -6.10
C LEU A 84 11.75 -11.02 -6.09
N ASP A 85 11.81 -11.64 -4.91
CA ASP A 85 11.14 -12.89 -4.61
C ASP A 85 9.88 -12.65 -3.76
N GLY A 86 8.93 -13.58 -3.80
CA GLY A 86 7.67 -13.48 -3.07
C GLY A 86 6.60 -12.62 -3.76
N LEU A 87 6.88 -12.07 -4.94
CA LEU A 87 5.85 -11.48 -5.80
C LEU A 87 4.95 -12.60 -6.35
N ARG A 88 3.78 -12.77 -5.75
CA ARG A 88 2.76 -13.66 -6.32
C ARG A 88 2.14 -12.98 -7.53
N GLN A 89 2.04 -13.69 -8.65
CA GLN A 89 1.37 -13.22 -9.88
C GLN A 89 -0.09 -12.82 -9.61
N ASP A 90 -0.70 -13.41 -8.58
CA ASP A 90 -2.07 -13.14 -8.12
C ASP A 90 -2.13 -12.12 -6.97
N SER A 91 -1.01 -11.47 -6.62
CA SER A 91 -1.04 -10.32 -5.71
C SER A 91 -1.62 -9.14 -6.49
N ASP A 92 -2.96 -9.14 -6.59
CA ASP A 92 -3.81 -8.09 -7.11
C ASP A 92 -3.62 -6.79 -6.32
N TRP A 93 -2.48 -6.13 -6.54
CA TRP A 93 -2.30 -4.71 -6.30
C TRP A 93 -2.81 -3.93 -7.52
N THR A 94 -3.97 -4.33 -8.05
CA THR A 94 -4.81 -3.30 -8.66
C THR A 94 -5.18 -2.37 -7.51
N THR A 95 -4.56 -1.20 -7.47
CA THR A 95 -5.12 -0.13 -6.65
C THR A 95 -6.36 0.37 -7.39
N ARG A 96 -7.38 0.77 -6.64
CA ARG A 96 -8.52 1.50 -7.19
C ARG A 96 -8.65 2.81 -6.47
N ARG A 97 -9.14 3.80 -7.20
CA ARG A 97 -9.48 5.11 -6.64
C ARG A 97 -10.79 5.02 -5.87
N PHE A 98 -10.77 5.53 -4.66
CA PHE A 98 -11.93 5.74 -3.82
C PHE A 98 -12.20 7.24 -3.72
N SER A 99 -13.48 7.60 -3.74
CA SER A 99 -13.96 8.92 -3.34
C SER A 99 -14.93 8.72 -2.19
N PHE A 100 -14.61 9.30 -1.04
CA PHE A 100 -15.40 9.22 0.18
C PHE A 100 -15.81 10.62 0.60
N GLN A 101 -17.09 10.77 0.95
CA GLN A 101 -17.62 11.99 1.54
C GLN A 101 -18.20 11.62 2.90
N SER A 102 -17.72 12.27 3.96
CA SER A 102 -18.28 12.09 5.30
C SER A 102 -19.69 12.68 5.38
N GLY A 103 -20.46 12.20 6.35
CA GLY A 103 -21.62 12.92 6.83
C GLY A 103 -21.24 14.22 7.54
N SER A 104 -22.27 14.98 7.93
CA SER A 104 -22.11 16.20 8.73
C SER A 104 -21.95 15.84 10.21
N PHE A 105 -20.90 16.37 10.81
CA PHE A 105 -20.65 16.34 12.25
C PHE A 105 -21.39 17.50 12.93
N SER A 106 -21.66 17.35 14.23
CA SER A 106 -22.25 18.41 15.04
C SER A 106 -21.31 19.62 15.17
N TYR A 107 -19.99 19.37 15.23
CA TYR A 107 -18.98 20.40 15.39
C TYR A 107 -17.89 20.29 14.32
N TYR A 108 -17.41 21.44 13.87
CA TYR A 108 -16.27 21.54 12.94
C TYR A 108 -15.00 20.86 13.49
N SER A 109 -14.76 20.98 14.80
CA SER A 109 -13.63 20.34 15.48
C SER A 109 -13.63 18.82 15.31
N ASP A 110 -14.82 18.22 15.39
CA ASP A 110 -14.98 16.77 15.33
C ASP A 110 -14.77 16.26 13.91
N ALA A 111 -15.29 16.98 12.91
CA ALA A 111 -15.02 16.71 11.51
C ALA A 111 -13.52 16.81 11.19
N LYS A 112 -12.85 17.83 11.74
CA LYS A 112 -11.40 18.01 11.56
C LYS A 112 -10.60 16.87 12.20
N ALA A 113 -10.94 16.48 13.43
CA ALA A 113 -10.27 15.37 14.12
C ALA A 113 -10.48 14.05 13.37
N SER A 114 -11.72 13.73 12.99
CA SER A 114 -12.04 12.53 12.22
C SER A 114 -11.33 12.49 10.86
N LEU A 115 -11.20 13.64 10.17
CA LEU A 115 -10.42 13.71 8.93
C LEU A 115 -8.94 13.41 9.17
N GLN A 116 -8.35 13.96 10.25
CA GLN A 116 -6.95 13.74 10.58
C GLN A 116 -6.66 12.27 10.90
N GLU A 117 -7.52 11.65 11.72
CA GLU A 117 -7.44 10.22 12.04
C GLU A 117 -7.58 9.36 10.79
N ALA A 118 -8.55 9.63 9.92
CA ALA A 118 -8.74 8.88 8.68
C ALA A 118 -7.52 8.98 7.74
N VAL A 119 -6.93 10.18 7.60
CA VAL A 119 -5.72 10.40 6.80
C VAL A 119 -4.52 9.66 7.38
N GLU A 120 -4.37 9.65 8.70
CA GLU A 120 -3.30 8.93 9.38
C GLU A 120 -3.43 7.42 9.16
N GLN A 121 -4.61 6.84 9.43
CA GLN A 121 -4.84 5.41 9.23
C GLN A 121 -4.66 4.99 7.77
N LEU A 122 -5.13 5.79 6.81
CA LEU A 122 -4.92 5.52 5.37
C LEU A 122 -3.44 5.49 5.00
N ARG A 123 -2.62 6.39 5.55
CA ARG A 123 -1.17 6.41 5.33
C ARG A 123 -0.48 5.22 5.96
N GLU A 124 -0.89 4.83 7.17
CA GLU A 124 -0.33 3.66 7.88
C GLU A 124 -0.54 2.37 7.09
N VAL A 125 -1.67 2.24 6.38
CA VAL A 125 -1.94 1.08 5.51
C VAL A 125 -1.40 1.23 4.08
N GLY A 126 -0.67 2.32 3.79
CA GLY A 126 -0.03 2.55 2.51
C GLY A 126 -0.97 2.97 1.38
N CYS A 127 -2.10 3.64 1.69
CA CYS A 127 -2.95 4.27 0.68
C CYS A 127 -2.36 5.63 0.25
N ASP A 128 -2.42 5.92 -1.04
CA ASP A 128 -2.01 7.21 -1.61
C ASP A 128 -3.17 8.19 -1.60
N ILE A 129 -3.05 9.29 -0.86
CA ILE A 129 -4.13 10.28 -0.71
C ILE A 129 -3.92 11.43 -1.71
N TYR A 130 -4.90 11.62 -2.59
CA TYR A 130 -4.93 12.70 -3.59
C TYR A 130 -5.65 13.95 -3.09
N GLU A 131 -6.70 13.76 -2.29
CA GLU A 131 -7.49 14.86 -1.76
C GLU A 131 -7.91 14.60 -0.32
N SER A 132 -7.76 15.62 0.52
CA SER A 132 -8.30 15.70 1.87
C SER A 132 -8.83 17.11 2.09
N ARG A 133 -10.15 17.31 1.95
CA ARG A 133 -10.77 18.62 2.00
C ARG A 133 -11.84 18.67 3.08
N LEU A 134 -11.70 19.60 4.02
CA LEU A 134 -12.71 19.91 5.02
C LEU A 134 -13.68 20.98 4.48
N ASN A 135 -14.98 20.69 4.53
CA ASN A 135 -16.07 21.53 4.05
C ASN A 135 -17.08 21.75 5.19
N GLY A 136 -16.84 22.80 5.99
CA GLY A 136 -17.64 23.04 7.19
C GLY A 136 -17.53 21.87 8.16
N SER A 137 -18.66 21.29 8.57
CA SER A 137 -18.69 20.13 9.47
C SER A 137 -18.66 18.79 8.74
N SER A 138 -18.12 18.71 7.51
CA SER A 138 -17.96 17.46 6.76
C SER A 138 -16.66 17.49 5.98
N TYR A 139 -16.22 16.38 5.39
CA TYR A 139 -15.03 16.34 4.55
C TYR A 139 -15.13 15.36 3.39
N THR A 140 -14.25 15.55 2.41
CA THR A 140 -14.05 14.65 1.27
C THR A 140 -12.63 14.09 1.29
N LEU A 141 -12.52 12.79 1.01
CA LEU A 141 -11.26 12.07 0.81
C LEU A 141 -11.25 11.44 -0.59
N VAL A 142 -10.15 11.61 -1.32
CA VAL A 142 -9.87 10.86 -2.55
C VAL A 142 -8.53 10.18 -2.39
N PHE A 143 -8.50 8.86 -2.52
CA PHE A 143 -7.29 8.07 -2.30
C PHE A 143 -7.29 6.80 -3.16
N ASP A 144 -6.10 6.29 -3.46
CA ASP A 144 -5.94 4.97 -4.06
C ASP A 144 -5.67 3.94 -2.95
N GLY A 145 -6.44 2.86 -2.97
CA GLY A 145 -6.32 1.75 -2.02
C GLY A 145 -6.50 0.39 -2.71
N PRO A 146 -6.44 -0.72 -1.98
CA PRO A 146 -6.55 -2.06 -2.56
C PRO A 146 -7.88 -2.26 -3.31
N ALA A 147 -7.86 -2.79 -4.55
CA ALA A 147 -9.07 -2.89 -5.38
C ALA A 147 -10.18 -3.75 -4.78
N ARG A 148 -9.82 -4.74 -3.95
CA ARG A 148 -10.77 -5.62 -3.26
C ARG A 148 -11.38 -4.98 -2.02
N SER A 149 -10.83 -3.88 -1.52
CA SER A 149 -11.41 -3.14 -0.40
C SER A 149 -12.69 -2.43 -0.84
N ALA A 150 -13.67 -2.29 0.06
CA ALA A 150 -14.89 -1.55 -0.15
C ALA A 150 -15.11 -0.57 0.99
N VAL A 151 -15.77 0.56 0.69
CA VAL A 151 -16.26 1.44 1.75
C VAL A 151 -17.58 0.87 2.26
N GLN A 152 -17.68 0.68 3.57
CA GLN A 152 -18.88 0.21 4.24
C GLN A 152 -19.25 1.16 5.37
N ASN A 153 -20.54 1.18 5.69
CA ASN A 153 -21.10 2.01 6.73
C ASN A 153 -21.79 1.13 7.76
N TYR A 154 -21.48 1.36 9.03
CA TYR A 154 -22.21 0.81 10.16
C TYR A 154 -22.98 1.93 10.84
N ALA A 155 -24.30 1.81 10.92
CA ALA A 155 -25.15 2.73 11.66
C ALA A 155 -25.72 2.00 12.89
N SER A 156 -25.58 2.61 14.06
CA SER A 156 -26.16 2.06 15.27
C SER A 156 -27.68 2.31 15.34
N GLY A 157 -28.34 1.57 16.23
CA GLY A 157 -29.64 1.98 16.75
C GLY A 157 -29.55 3.23 17.63
N GLN A 158 -30.70 3.67 18.12
CA GLN A 158 -30.80 4.73 19.12
C GLN A 158 -30.48 4.18 20.51
N TYR A 159 -29.65 4.90 21.25
CA TYR A 159 -29.37 4.67 22.66
C TYR A 159 -30.24 5.58 23.52
N SER A 160 -30.40 5.20 24.79
CA SER A 160 -31.11 6.01 25.77
C SER A 160 -30.29 7.25 26.16
N PHE A 161 -28.96 7.12 26.20
CA PHE A 161 -28.06 8.21 26.59
C PHE A 161 -26.95 8.45 25.56
N PHE A 162 -26.54 9.71 25.43
CA PHE A 162 -25.42 10.11 24.58
C PHE A 162 -24.11 9.41 24.97
N SER A 163 -23.87 9.21 26.27
CA SER A 163 -22.68 8.51 26.78
C SER A 163 -22.62 7.04 26.32
N GLU A 164 -23.77 6.37 26.25
CA GLU A 164 -23.85 4.99 25.75
C GLU A 164 -23.55 4.93 24.26
N ALA A 165 -24.12 5.84 23.47
CA ALA A 165 -23.83 5.95 22.05
C ALA A 165 -22.34 6.19 21.79
N LYS A 166 -21.71 7.10 22.57
CA LYS A 166 -20.28 7.37 22.50
C LYS A 166 -19.42 6.15 22.83
N ASN A 167 -19.78 5.41 23.88
CA ASN A 167 -19.08 4.19 24.27
C ASN A 167 -19.26 3.07 23.21
N GLY A 168 -20.46 2.91 22.69
CA GLY A 168 -20.77 1.95 21.62
C GLY A 168 -20.00 2.26 20.33
N MET A 169 -19.88 3.53 19.98
CA MET A 169 -19.08 3.98 18.83
C MET A 169 -17.61 3.59 19.02
N ALA A 170 -17.02 3.92 20.18
CA ALA A 170 -15.62 3.58 20.47
C ALA A 170 -15.36 2.06 20.46
N GLN A 171 -16.30 1.25 20.98
CA GLN A 171 -16.21 -0.21 20.91
C GLN A 171 -16.29 -0.73 19.48
N THR A 172 -17.18 -0.15 18.66
CA THR A 172 -17.34 -0.52 17.26
C THR A 172 -16.09 -0.20 16.46
N VAL A 173 -15.51 1.00 16.65
CA VAL A 173 -14.24 1.42 16.04
C VAL A 173 -13.14 0.41 16.37
N ARG A 174 -12.91 0.11 17.65
CA ARG A 174 -11.90 -0.89 18.06
C ARG A 174 -12.14 -2.26 17.46
N SER A 175 -13.40 -2.70 17.37
CA SER A 175 -13.75 -3.98 16.77
C SER A 175 -13.54 -4.03 15.26
N LEU A 176 -13.66 -2.90 14.56
CA LEU A 176 -13.40 -2.80 13.13
C LEU A 176 -11.90 -2.73 12.86
N GLU A 177 -11.16 -1.94 13.64
CA GLU A 177 -9.70 -1.83 13.58
C GLU A 177 -9.02 -3.18 13.88
N SER A 178 -9.52 -3.94 14.86
CA SER A 178 -8.98 -5.28 15.18
C SER A 178 -9.16 -6.30 14.05
N ARG A 179 -10.10 -6.05 13.12
CA ARG A 179 -10.29 -6.81 11.89
C ARG A 179 -9.48 -6.25 10.71
N GLY A 180 -8.62 -5.28 10.96
CA GLY A 180 -7.76 -4.64 9.96
C GLY A 180 -8.48 -3.66 9.04
N ASN A 181 -9.67 -3.17 9.42
CA ASN A 181 -10.38 -2.13 8.67
C ASN A 181 -9.80 -0.76 9.01
N VAL A 182 -9.84 0.16 8.05
CA VAL A 182 -9.46 1.57 8.25
C VAL A 182 -10.70 2.40 8.48
N ILE A 183 -10.72 3.17 9.57
CA ILE A 183 -11.83 4.06 9.88
C ILE A 183 -11.72 5.32 9.03
N LEU A 184 -12.75 5.58 8.22
CA LEU A 184 -12.85 6.76 7.38
C LEU A 184 -13.67 7.86 8.04
N GLU A 185 -14.57 7.50 8.94
CA GLU A 185 -15.44 8.41 9.70
C GLU A 185 -15.96 7.68 10.95
N ALA A 186 -15.97 8.35 12.10
CA ALA A 186 -16.73 7.94 13.27
C ALA A 186 -17.46 9.15 13.86
N ARG A 187 -18.79 9.18 13.75
CA ARG A 187 -19.60 10.33 14.16
C ARG A 187 -20.79 9.95 15.03
N LEU A 188 -21.11 10.84 15.96
CA LEU A 188 -22.32 10.80 16.78
C LEU A 188 -23.41 11.67 16.16
N ASN A 189 -24.64 11.15 16.16
CA ASN A 189 -25.85 11.83 15.71
C ASN A 189 -26.89 11.77 16.84
N GLY A 190 -26.75 12.64 17.83
CA GLY A 190 -27.54 12.55 19.06
C GLY A 190 -27.17 11.29 19.84
N SER A 191 -28.16 10.45 20.14
CA SER A 191 -27.94 9.16 20.82
C SER A 191 -27.77 7.98 19.87
N ALA A 192 -27.42 8.21 18.60
CA ALA A 192 -26.95 7.16 17.68
C ALA A 192 -25.58 7.53 17.11
N PHE A 193 -24.93 6.59 16.43
CA PHE A 193 -23.66 6.84 15.75
C PHE A 193 -23.58 6.18 14.38
N THR A 194 -22.63 6.65 13.57
CA THR A 194 -22.27 6.05 12.28
C THR A 194 -20.76 5.92 12.21
N VAL A 195 -20.29 4.75 11.76
CA VAL A 195 -18.87 4.50 11.46
C VAL A 195 -18.77 4.08 9.99
N SER A 196 -18.05 4.86 9.21
CA SER A 196 -17.71 4.52 7.82
C SER A 196 -16.27 4.02 7.78
N TYR A 197 -16.02 2.91 7.08
CA TYR A 197 -14.71 2.25 7.09
C TYR A 197 -14.38 1.61 5.74
N LEU A 198 -13.09 1.50 5.45
CA LEU A 198 -12.56 0.75 4.32
C LEU A 198 -12.27 -0.69 4.77
N THR A 199 -12.85 -1.67 4.07
CA THR A 199 -12.67 -3.08 4.45
C THR A 199 -11.24 -3.55 4.25
N SER A 200 -10.74 -4.33 5.20
CA SER A 200 -9.46 -5.01 5.07
C SER A 200 -9.47 -6.01 3.91
N TYR A 201 -8.34 -6.13 3.22
CA TYR A 201 -8.10 -7.20 2.23
C TYR A 201 -7.41 -8.42 2.85
N TYR A 202 -7.00 -8.36 4.12
CA TYR A 202 -6.24 -9.42 4.80
C TYR A 202 -7.07 -10.65 5.19
N GLN A 203 -8.28 -10.80 4.68
CA GLN A 203 -9.02 -12.07 4.80
C GLN A 203 -8.53 -13.00 3.70
N TYR A 204 -7.45 -13.74 3.96
CA TYR A 204 -7.25 -15.18 3.71
C TYR A 204 -5.85 -15.60 4.17
#